data_AF-A0A8C1Z6T4-F1
#
_entry.id   AF-A0A8C1Z6T4-F1
#
_cell.length_a   1.000
_cell.length_b   1.000
_cell.length_c   1.000
_cell.angle_alpha   90.00
_cell.angle_beta   90.00
_cell.angle_gamma   90.00
#
_symmetry.space_group_name_H-M   'P 1'
#
loop_
_entity.id
_entity.type
_entity.pdbx_description
1 polymer ?
#
loop_
_entity_poly.entity_id
_entity_poly.type
_entity_poly.pdbx_seq_one_letter_code
_entity_poly.pdbx_strand_id
1 'polypeptide(L)'
;MDQAVRALLLLLLAQLPASLHCTEAPAGDDGGWGLDSSIEDEGECNIEIRDVNSITHTEFIEEYAYAKPVILRGLTDNTKFRVQCSKANLLREYAEKMVRLSTANTHSYRKVDVRFEEFVKFLLTPQPKDLLGSDTLYFFGDNNFTEWHSLFEEYKAPPFSLPLMHPAYSFGIAGPGTGVPFHWHGPGYSEVIYGRKRWFLYPPDEAPEFHPNHTTLSWVSLSYPNLELHQRPLECTIRPGEVLYFPDRWWHATLNLDTSVFISTFLG
;
A
#
# COMPACT_ATOMS: atom_id res chain seq x y z
N MET A 1 -12.83 64.29 -4.43
CA MET A 1 -13.07 62.88 -4.77
C MET A 1 -12.26 62.50 -5.99
N ASP A 2 -11.16 61.79 -5.94
CA ASP A 2 -10.08 61.62 -4.97
C ASP A 2 -8.92 61.18 -5.87
N GLN A 3 -7.97 62.07 -6.14
CA GLN A 3 -6.77 61.79 -6.94
C GLN A 3 -5.70 61.17 -6.02
N ALA A 4 -6.07 60.07 -5.40
CA ALA A 4 -5.17 59.15 -4.75
C ALA A 4 -5.50 57.76 -5.29
N VAL A 5 -4.50 56.89 -5.40
CA VAL A 5 -4.57 55.51 -5.92
C VAL A 5 -4.42 55.39 -7.44
N ARG A 6 -3.29 55.84 -7.99
CA ARG A 6 -2.81 55.35 -9.30
C ARG A 6 -1.30 55.23 -9.49
N ALA A 7 -0.50 55.30 -8.43
CA ALA A 7 0.94 55.06 -8.53
C ALA A 7 1.50 54.52 -7.21
N LEU A 8 1.15 53.27 -6.86
CA LEU A 8 1.97 52.43 -5.99
C LEU A 8 1.57 50.97 -6.25
N LEU A 9 1.97 50.44 -7.39
CA LEU A 9 1.71 49.05 -7.77
C LEU A 9 2.98 48.45 -8.36
N LEU A 10 4.06 48.51 -7.57
CA LEU A 10 5.35 47.95 -8.00
C LEU A 10 6.14 47.16 -6.96
N LEU A 11 5.74 47.04 -5.69
CA LEU A 11 6.40 46.10 -4.78
C LEU A 11 5.41 45.60 -3.73
N LEU A 12 4.97 44.36 -3.85
CA LEU A 12 4.60 43.39 -2.80
C LEU A 12 3.59 42.38 -3.38
N LEU A 13 3.75 41.11 -2.98
CA LEU A 13 3.02 39.89 -3.37
C LEU A 13 3.62 39.19 -4.61
N ALA A 14 4.15 37.98 -4.55
CA ALA A 14 4.29 37.04 -3.45
C ALA A 14 5.55 36.21 -3.73
N GLN A 15 6.40 36.05 -2.71
CA GLN A 15 7.33 34.93 -2.68
C GLN A 15 6.45 33.68 -2.59
N LEU A 16 6.27 33.00 -3.73
CA LEU A 16 5.78 31.64 -3.74
C LEU A 16 6.71 30.84 -2.82
N PRO A 17 6.19 30.09 -1.83
CA PRO A 17 7.03 29.15 -1.13
C PRO A 17 7.59 28.20 -2.20
N ALA A 18 8.92 28.15 -2.27
CA ALA A 18 9.62 27.14 -3.04
C ALA A 18 8.93 25.80 -2.71
N SER A 19 8.45 25.12 -3.76
CA SER A 19 8.01 23.75 -3.65
C SER A 19 9.03 23.01 -2.79
N LEU A 20 8.59 22.53 -1.62
CA LEU A 20 9.42 21.66 -0.81
C LEU A 20 9.83 20.53 -1.76
N HIS A 21 11.10 20.53 -2.13
CA HIS A 21 11.72 19.38 -2.72
C HIS A 21 11.53 18.28 -1.70
N CYS A 22 10.58 17.39 -1.97
CA CYS A 22 10.63 16.04 -1.44
C CYS A 22 12.05 15.57 -1.72
N THR A 23 12.83 15.38 -0.67
CA THR A 23 14.07 14.63 -0.78
C THR A 23 13.66 13.26 -1.28
N GLU A 24 13.84 13.03 -2.58
CA GLU A 24 13.62 11.75 -3.23
C GLU A 24 14.34 10.69 -2.41
N ALA A 25 13.59 9.71 -1.88
CA ALA A 25 14.19 8.45 -1.48
C ALA A 25 14.99 7.94 -2.70
N PRO A 26 16.22 7.44 -2.51
CA PRO A 26 17.10 7.16 -3.63
C PRO A 26 16.40 6.21 -4.59
N ALA A 27 16.09 6.71 -5.79
CA ALA A 27 15.84 5.84 -6.93
C ALA A 27 17.08 4.95 -7.08
N GLY A 28 16.96 3.63 -6.92
CA GLY A 28 18.08 2.78 -7.29
C GLY A 28 18.13 1.32 -6.84
N ASP A 29 17.36 0.88 -5.84
CA ASP A 29 17.43 -0.52 -5.41
C ASP A 29 16.04 -1.15 -5.30
N ASP A 30 15.69 -1.99 -6.26
CA ASP A 30 14.46 -2.78 -6.26
C ASP A 30 14.60 -4.12 -5.52
N GLY A 31 15.74 -4.34 -4.84
CA GLY A 31 16.02 -5.59 -4.12
C GLY A 31 16.23 -6.79 -5.02
N GLY A 32 16.42 -6.58 -6.33
CA GLY A 32 16.49 -7.62 -7.35
C GLY A 32 15.13 -8.20 -7.74
N TRP A 33 14.02 -7.57 -7.33
CA TRP A 33 12.67 -8.02 -7.65
C TRP A 33 12.23 -7.65 -9.07
N GLY A 34 12.89 -6.67 -9.69
CA GLY A 34 12.53 -6.14 -11.00
C GLY A 34 11.42 -5.10 -10.92
N LEU A 35 11.61 -3.99 -11.62
CA LEU A 35 10.59 -2.96 -11.88
C LEU A 35 9.91 -3.14 -13.24
N ASP A 36 9.86 -4.36 -13.79
CA ASP A 36 9.16 -4.65 -15.05
C ASP A 36 7.63 -4.51 -14.84
N SER A 37 7.17 -3.29 -14.62
CA SER A 37 5.76 -2.91 -14.64
C SER A 37 5.44 -2.21 -15.95
N SER A 38 4.35 -2.66 -16.57
CA SER A 38 3.72 -1.97 -17.69
C SER A 38 2.71 -0.91 -17.22
N ILE A 39 2.62 -0.67 -15.90
CA ILE A 39 1.61 0.20 -15.29
C ILE A 39 2.29 1.48 -14.81
N GLU A 40 2.35 2.47 -15.70
CA GLU A 40 2.92 3.79 -15.42
C GLU A 40 1.95 4.71 -14.65
N ASP A 41 0.64 4.48 -14.76
CA ASP A 41 -0.37 5.27 -14.07
C ASP A 41 -0.42 4.94 -12.57
N GLU A 42 0.19 5.82 -11.78
CA GLU A 42 0.17 5.77 -10.32
C GLU A 42 -1.10 6.39 -9.71
N GLY A 43 -1.97 6.98 -10.51
CA GLY A 43 -3.15 7.69 -10.04
C GLY A 43 -2.87 9.02 -9.36
N GLU A 44 -3.94 9.59 -8.83
CA GLU A 44 -3.87 10.75 -7.95
C GLU A 44 -3.43 10.32 -6.55
N CYS A 45 -2.97 11.29 -5.73
CA CYS A 45 -2.80 11.09 -4.30
C CYS A 45 -3.59 12.18 -3.58
N ASN A 46 -4.75 11.80 -3.05
CA ASN A 46 -5.66 12.68 -2.32
C ASN A 46 -5.84 12.26 -0.84
N ILE A 47 -5.09 11.25 -0.40
CA ILE A 47 -4.96 10.87 1.01
C ILE A 47 -4.00 11.84 1.71
N GLU A 48 -4.34 12.27 2.91
CA GLU A 48 -3.51 13.15 3.71
C GLU A 48 -2.18 12.48 4.09
N ILE A 49 -1.08 13.22 3.94
CA ILE A 49 0.28 12.75 4.26
C ILE A 49 0.82 13.55 5.45
N ARG A 50 1.32 12.85 6.47
CA ARG A 50 1.93 13.45 7.66
C ARG A 50 3.33 12.85 7.86
N ASP A 51 4.31 13.70 8.11
CA ASP A 51 5.64 13.25 8.56
C ASP A 51 5.58 12.89 10.05
N VAL A 52 6.34 11.88 10.49
CA VAL A 52 6.36 11.43 11.89
C VAL A 52 6.67 12.56 12.88
N ASN A 53 7.48 13.55 12.48
CA ASN A 53 7.84 14.69 13.32
C ASN A 53 6.73 15.74 13.45
N SER A 54 5.65 15.58 12.67
CA SER A 54 4.55 16.53 12.59
C SER A 54 3.28 16.07 13.29
N ILE A 55 3.22 14.82 13.77
CA ILE A 55 2.03 14.21 14.37
C ILE A 55 2.38 13.49 15.68
N THR A 56 1.54 13.66 16.70
CA THR A 56 1.65 12.92 17.96
C THR A 56 0.75 11.68 17.97
N HIS A 57 1.00 10.72 18.87
CA HIS A 57 0.10 9.58 19.03
C HIS A 57 -1.32 10.01 19.48
N THR A 58 -1.43 11.06 20.31
CA THR A 58 -2.73 11.62 20.72
C THR A 58 -3.50 12.19 19.53
N GLU A 59 -2.84 13.02 18.71
CA GLU A 59 -3.42 13.57 17.48
C GLU A 59 -3.81 12.45 16.49
N PHE A 60 -2.98 11.41 16.37
CA PHE A 60 -3.33 10.21 15.59
C PHE A 60 -4.65 9.58 16.04
N ILE A 61 -4.83 9.39 17.36
CA ILE A 61 -6.04 8.81 17.95
C ILE A 61 -7.26 9.71 17.72
N GLU A 62 -7.12 11.01 17.93
CA GLU A 62 -8.21 11.98 17.86
C GLU A 62 -8.68 12.26 16.43
N GLU A 63 -7.75 12.31 15.46
CA GLU A 63 -8.05 12.75 14.10
C GLU A 63 -8.18 11.62 13.06
N TYR A 64 -7.54 10.47 13.28
CA TYR A 64 -7.41 9.44 12.24
C TYR A 64 -7.89 8.06 12.67
N ALA A 65 -7.50 7.58 13.87
CA ALA A 65 -7.70 6.19 14.30
C ALA A 65 -9.13 5.64 14.15
N TYR A 66 -10.14 6.51 14.23
CA TYR A 66 -11.55 6.14 14.11
C TYR A 66 -12.31 6.93 13.05
N ALA A 67 -11.60 7.72 12.24
CA ALA A 67 -12.21 8.71 11.37
C ALA A 67 -11.83 8.53 9.91
N LYS A 68 -10.54 8.62 9.55
CA LYS A 68 -10.08 8.67 8.16
C LYS A 68 -8.68 8.07 7.96
N PRO A 69 -8.35 7.59 6.74
CA PRO A 69 -7.02 7.12 6.39
C PRO A 69 -5.97 8.24 6.44
N VAL A 70 -4.72 7.85 6.65
CA VAL A 70 -3.55 8.76 6.61
C VAL A 70 -2.32 8.01 6.15
N ILE A 71 -1.45 8.68 5.42
CA ILE A 71 -0.11 8.19 5.07
C ILE A 71 0.91 8.84 6.00
N LEU A 72 1.70 8.01 6.66
CA LEU A 72 2.71 8.41 7.63
C LEU A 72 4.11 8.17 7.05
N ARG A 73 4.94 9.21 7.05
CA ARG A 73 6.33 9.15 6.54
C ARG A 73 7.35 9.12 7.66
N GLY A 74 8.36 8.28 7.50
CA GLY A 74 9.47 8.15 8.46
C GLY A 74 9.07 7.53 9.80
N LEU A 75 7.93 6.83 9.84
CA LEU A 75 7.35 6.28 11.07
C LEU A 75 8.18 5.12 11.66
N THR A 76 8.80 4.32 10.80
CA THR A 76 9.56 3.11 11.16
C THR A 76 10.91 3.10 10.45
N ASP A 77 11.96 2.64 11.13
CA ASP A 77 13.25 2.33 10.50
C ASP A 77 13.37 0.83 10.26
N ASN A 78 12.93 0.43 9.07
CA ASN A 78 12.95 -0.94 8.57
C ASN A 78 14.11 -1.20 7.59
N THR A 79 15.22 -0.44 7.67
CA THR A 79 16.37 -0.58 6.75
C THR A 79 16.94 -2.00 6.72
N LYS A 80 17.10 -2.63 7.90
CA LYS A 80 17.60 -4.02 8.01
C LYS A 80 16.59 -5.03 7.48
N PHE A 81 15.31 -4.88 7.85
CA PHE A 81 14.22 -5.71 7.35
C PHE A 81 14.15 -5.67 5.81
N ARG A 82 14.26 -4.46 5.22
CA ARG A 82 14.31 -4.26 3.78
C ARG A 82 15.42 -5.06 3.12
N VAL A 83 16.65 -5.02 3.64
CA VAL A 83 17.77 -5.82 3.09
C VAL A 83 17.47 -7.32 3.15
N GLN A 84 16.90 -7.82 4.25
CA GLN A 84 16.49 -9.22 4.38
C GLN A 84 15.39 -9.59 3.37
N CYS A 85 14.51 -8.65 3.03
CA CYS A 85 13.46 -8.83 2.03
C CYS A 85 13.94 -8.75 0.57
N SER A 86 15.24 -8.55 0.30
CA SER A 86 15.75 -8.63 -1.08
C SER A 86 15.57 -10.04 -1.66
N LYS A 87 15.40 -10.14 -2.98
CA LYS A 87 15.16 -11.42 -3.67
C LYS A 87 16.23 -12.45 -3.38
N ALA A 88 17.50 -12.02 -3.42
CA ALA A 88 18.64 -12.90 -3.14
C ALA A 88 18.64 -13.42 -1.70
N ASN A 89 18.33 -12.57 -0.71
CA ASN A 89 18.29 -12.99 0.69
C ASN A 89 17.10 -13.91 0.98
N LEU A 90 15.91 -13.58 0.49
CA LEU A 90 14.75 -14.45 0.70
C LEU A 90 14.91 -15.80 0.01
N LEU A 91 15.46 -15.86 -1.20
CA LEU A 91 15.74 -17.15 -1.86
C LEU A 91 16.83 -17.94 -1.11
N ARG A 92 17.85 -17.28 -0.58
CA ARG A 92 18.92 -17.94 0.19
C ARG A 92 18.40 -18.59 1.48
N GLU A 93 17.52 -17.91 2.19
CA GLU A 93 17.03 -18.36 3.50
C GLU A 93 15.76 -19.23 3.41
N TYR A 94 14.86 -18.92 2.47
CA TYR A 94 13.50 -19.46 2.45
C TYR A 94 13.14 -20.28 1.21
N ALA A 95 14.05 -20.49 0.24
CA ALA A 95 13.74 -21.18 -1.02
C ALA A 95 12.97 -22.50 -0.85
N GLU A 96 13.41 -23.35 0.09
CA GLU A 96 12.82 -24.68 0.33
C GLU A 96 11.58 -24.65 1.23
N LYS A 97 11.25 -23.50 1.83
CA LYS A 97 10.10 -23.36 2.73
C LYS A 97 8.80 -23.31 1.94
N MET A 98 7.75 -23.85 2.54
CA MET A 98 6.42 -23.78 1.95
C MET A 98 5.81 -22.40 2.21
N VAL A 99 5.20 -21.83 1.17
CA VAL A 99 4.37 -20.62 1.27
C VAL A 99 2.96 -20.95 0.79
N ARG A 100 1.98 -20.34 1.46
CA ARG A 100 0.58 -20.46 1.07
C ARG A 100 0.21 -19.31 0.17
N LEU A 101 -0.15 -19.62 -1.07
CA LEU A 101 -0.69 -18.65 -2.02
C LEU A 101 -2.20 -18.59 -1.89
N SER A 102 -2.73 -17.39 -2.04
CA SER A 102 -4.16 -17.11 -1.96
C SER A 102 -4.65 -16.49 -3.26
N THR A 103 -5.92 -16.69 -3.55
CA THR A 103 -6.55 -16.08 -4.72
C THR A 103 -6.77 -14.58 -4.52
N ALA A 104 -6.60 -13.80 -5.58
CA ALA A 104 -6.64 -12.33 -5.56
C ALA A 104 -8.06 -11.75 -5.65
N ASN A 105 -9.08 -12.52 -5.31
CA ASN A 105 -10.46 -12.03 -5.20
C ASN A 105 -10.80 -11.67 -3.74
N THR A 106 -11.92 -10.98 -3.52
CA THR A 106 -12.33 -10.41 -2.21
C THR A 106 -12.23 -11.35 -1.02
N HIS A 107 -12.45 -12.66 -1.22
CA HIS A 107 -12.49 -13.64 -0.13
C HIS A 107 -11.36 -14.68 -0.18
N SER A 108 -10.45 -14.59 -1.16
CA SER A 108 -9.30 -15.50 -1.29
C SER A 108 -9.65 -17.00 -1.13
N TYR A 109 -10.72 -17.45 -1.81
CA TYR A 109 -11.34 -18.77 -1.57
C TYR A 109 -10.39 -19.96 -1.74
N ARG A 110 -9.57 -19.93 -2.79
CA ARG A 110 -8.61 -21.02 -3.08
C ARG A 110 -7.26 -20.68 -2.49
N LYS A 111 -6.70 -21.63 -1.75
CA LYS A 111 -5.33 -21.60 -1.24
C LYS A 111 -4.49 -22.75 -1.81
N VAL A 112 -3.24 -22.48 -2.13
CA VAL A 112 -2.31 -23.46 -2.71
C VAL A 112 -0.96 -23.32 -2.03
N ASP A 113 -0.43 -24.42 -1.50
CA ASP A 113 0.89 -24.44 -0.88
C ASP A 113 1.93 -24.84 -1.94
N VAL A 114 2.98 -24.02 -2.08
CA VAL A 114 4.11 -24.27 -3.00
C VAL A 114 5.43 -23.96 -2.30
N ARG A 115 6.56 -24.42 -2.85
CA ARG A 115 7.87 -23.94 -2.35
C ARG A 115 8.07 -22.48 -2.72
N PHE A 116 8.70 -21.72 -1.84
CA PHE A 116 8.98 -20.32 -2.09
C PHE A 116 9.76 -20.10 -3.39
N GLU A 117 10.75 -20.95 -3.69
CA GLU A 117 11.50 -20.85 -4.94
C GLU A 117 10.64 -21.08 -6.19
N GLU A 118 9.65 -21.98 -6.12
CA GLU A 118 8.75 -22.29 -7.24
C GLU A 118 7.82 -21.11 -7.48
N PHE A 119 7.29 -20.52 -6.40
CA PHE A 119 6.52 -19.28 -6.46
C PHE A 119 7.30 -18.17 -7.17
N VAL A 120 8.51 -17.86 -6.70
CA VAL A 120 9.33 -16.76 -7.24
C VAL A 120 9.74 -17.01 -8.70
N LYS A 121 10.00 -18.26 -9.09
CA LYS A 121 10.46 -18.59 -10.46
C LYS A 121 9.32 -18.68 -11.48
N PHE A 122 8.15 -19.18 -11.08
CA PHE A 122 7.13 -19.61 -12.04
C PHE A 122 5.76 -18.95 -11.86
N LEU A 123 5.44 -18.45 -10.66
CA LEU A 123 4.09 -17.94 -10.34
C LEU A 123 4.06 -16.43 -10.06
N LEU A 124 5.20 -15.84 -9.71
CA LEU A 124 5.34 -14.40 -9.51
C LEU A 124 5.46 -13.69 -10.86
N THR A 125 4.34 -13.54 -11.55
CA THR A 125 4.24 -12.93 -12.87
C THR A 125 3.23 -11.77 -12.89
N PRO A 126 3.30 -10.87 -13.90
CA PRO A 126 2.30 -9.82 -14.05
C PRO A 126 0.88 -10.38 -14.29
N GLN A 127 -0.11 -9.69 -13.74
CA GLN A 127 -1.52 -9.98 -13.92
C GLN A 127 -1.94 -9.85 -15.39
N PRO A 128 -2.47 -10.91 -16.03
CA PRO A 128 -3.15 -10.78 -17.31
C PRO A 128 -4.46 -9.99 -17.17
N LYS A 129 -4.73 -9.09 -18.13
CA LYS A 129 -5.90 -8.19 -18.09
C LYS A 129 -7.25 -8.91 -18.16
N ASP A 130 -7.26 -10.08 -18.79
CA ASP A 130 -8.44 -10.91 -19.06
C ASP A 130 -8.68 -12.00 -18.00
N LEU A 131 -7.72 -12.19 -17.07
CA LEU A 131 -7.83 -13.19 -16.01
C LEU A 131 -8.59 -12.64 -14.80
N LEU A 132 -9.44 -13.48 -14.21
CA LEU A 132 -10.17 -13.15 -12.99
C LEU A 132 -9.26 -13.15 -11.75
N GLY A 133 -9.65 -12.41 -10.72
CA GLY A 133 -8.96 -12.42 -9.43
C GLY A 133 -9.03 -13.80 -8.77
N SER A 134 -10.11 -14.55 -9.01
CA SER A 134 -10.29 -15.93 -8.53
C SER A 134 -9.33 -16.94 -9.16
N ASP A 135 -8.70 -16.60 -10.28
CA ASP A 135 -7.75 -17.46 -10.97
C ASP A 135 -6.30 -17.00 -10.78
N THR A 136 -6.11 -15.83 -10.16
CA THR A 136 -4.81 -15.24 -9.87
C THR A 136 -4.35 -15.64 -8.48
N LEU A 137 -3.14 -16.21 -8.36
CA LEU A 137 -2.51 -16.56 -7.09
C LEU A 137 -1.40 -15.58 -6.76
N TYR A 138 -1.30 -15.18 -5.50
CA TYR A 138 -0.16 -14.42 -4.98
C TYR A 138 0.09 -14.73 -3.51
N PHE A 139 1.29 -14.44 -3.02
CA PHE A 139 1.68 -14.70 -1.65
C PHE A 139 1.26 -13.52 -0.76
N PHE A 140 0.27 -13.74 0.10
CA PHE A 140 -0.19 -12.74 1.06
C PHE A 140 -0.91 -13.42 2.23
N GLY A 141 -0.46 -13.11 3.44
CA GLY A 141 -1.03 -13.68 4.66
C GLY A 141 -0.77 -15.18 4.78
N ASP A 142 -1.45 -15.79 5.75
CA ASP A 142 -1.26 -17.20 6.14
C ASP A 142 0.21 -17.58 6.33
N ASN A 143 1.05 -16.61 6.74
CA ASN A 143 2.47 -16.84 6.88
C ASN A 143 2.73 -17.85 7.99
N ASN A 144 3.68 -18.76 7.78
CA ASN A 144 4.13 -19.66 8.82
C ASN A 144 5.07 -18.91 9.78
N PHE A 145 4.51 -18.31 10.84
CA PHE A 145 5.25 -17.51 11.81
C PHE A 145 6.36 -18.26 12.55
N THR A 146 6.32 -19.59 12.58
CA THR A 146 7.40 -20.40 13.15
C THR A 146 8.57 -20.50 12.18
N GLU A 147 8.31 -20.79 10.90
CA GLU A 147 9.36 -20.92 9.88
C GLU A 147 9.96 -19.58 9.45
N TRP A 148 9.15 -18.52 9.47
CA TRP A 148 9.53 -17.16 9.07
C TRP A 148 9.82 -16.24 10.26
N HIS A 149 9.93 -16.80 11.46
CA HIS A 149 10.10 -16.05 12.71
C HIS A 149 11.24 -15.04 12.64
N SER A 150 12.41 -15.46 12.16
CA SER A 150 13.60 -14.61 12.08
C SER A 150 13.44 -13.41 11.14
N LEU A 151 12.59 -13.51 10.12
CA LEU A 151 12.25 -12.35 9.29
C LEU A 151 11.33 -11.39 10.05
N PHE A 152 10.32 -11.92 10.74
CA PHE A 152 9.34 -11.11 11.45
C PHE A 152 9.91 -10.40 12.68
N GLU A 153 10.92 -10.96 13.36
CA GLU A 153 11.61 -10.28 14.47
C GLU A 153 12.37 -9.02 14.03
N GLU A 154 12.74 -8.93 12.75
CA GLU A 154 13.46 -7.78 12.20
C GLU A 154 12.53 -6.61 11.83
N TYR A 155 11.23 -6.88 11.68
CA TYR A 155 10.25 -5.86 11.32
C TYR A 155 9.88 -5.01 12.53
N LYS A 156 10.03 -3.69 12.38
CA LYS A 156 9.53 -2.70 13.33
C LYS A 156 8.16 -2.22 12.85
N ALA A 157 7.11 -2.63 13.57
CA ALA A 157 5.76 -2.17 13.31
C ALA A 157 5.56 -0.68 13.66
N PRO A 158 4.58 0.00 13.04
CA PRO A 158 4.14 1.34 13.41
C PRO A 158 3.88 1.48 14.92
N PRO A 159 4.41 2.53 15.58
CA PRO A 159 4.34 2.69 17.03
C PRO A 159 2.99 3.22 17.53
N PHE A 160 2.16 3.80 16.64
CA PHE A 160 0.83 4.28 16.99
C PHE A 160 -0.10 3.09 17.19
N SER A 161 -0.37 2.73 18.43
CA SER A 161 -1.25 1.62 18.78
C SER A 161 -2.68 2.10 19.04
N LEU A 162 -3.66 1.22 18.84
CA LEU A 162 -5.03 1.46 19.30
C LEU A 162 -5.24 0.77 20.67
N PRO A 163 -6.01 1.39 21.58
CA PRO A 163 -6.37 0.76 22.86
C PRO A 163 -7.00 -0.62 22.66
N LEU A 164 -6.55 -1.60 23.44
CA LEU A 164 -7.07 -2.98 23.48
C LEU A 164 -6.88 -3.79 22.19
N MET A 165 -6.10 -3.30 21.22
CA MET A 165 -5.81 -4.02 19.98
C MET A 165 -4.37 -4.52 19.95
N HIS A 166 -4.17 -5.69 19.38
CA HIS A 166 -2.86 -6.31 19.22
C HIS A 166 -2.48 -6.43 17.74
N PRO A 167 -1.19 -6.24 17.39
CA PRO A 167 -0.73 -6.37 16.02
C PRO A 167 -0.67 -7.83 15.57
N ALA A 168 -1.16 -8.09 14.36
CA ALA A 168 -0.98 -9.33 13.64
C ALA A 168 -0.40 -9.03 12.25
N TYR A 169 0.71 -9.66 11.90
CA TYR A 169 1.39 -9.37 10.64
C TYR A 169 0.80 -10.18 9.47
N SER A 170 0.94 -9.62 8.28
CA SER A 170 0.71 -10.31 7.02
C SER A 170 1.76 -9.83 6.02
N PHE A 171 2.74 -10.68 5.77
CA PHE A 171 3.78 -10.44 4.78
C PHE A 171 3.38 -11.02 3.43
N GLY A 172 3.76 -10.34 2.36
CA GLY A 172 3.41 -10.77 1.02
C GLY A 172 4.38 -10.30 -0.06
N ILE A 173 4.35 -11.05 -1.16
CA ILE A 173 5.06 -10.75 -2.40
C ILE A 173 4.07 -10.98 -3.54
N ALA A 174 3.96 -10.00 -4.43
CA ALA A 174 2.96 -10.00 -5.49
C ALA A 174 3.51 -9.43 -6.79
N GLY A 175 3.03 -9.93 -7.92
CA GLY A 175 3.42 -9.46 -9.24
C GLY A 175 2.70 -8.16 -9.64
N PRO A 176 3.21 -7.42 -10.65
CA PRO A 176 2.54 -6.24 -11.19
C PRO A 176 1.10 -6.50 -11.62
N GLY A 177 0.21 -5.55 -11.41
CA GLY A 177 -1.21 -5.61 -11.77
C GLY A 177 -2.06 -6.52 -10.88
N THR A 178 -1.48 -7.29 -9.97
CA THR A 178 -2.22 -8.07 -8.97
C THR A 178 -2.70 -7.17 -7.83
N GLY A 179 -3.65 -7.64 -7.03
CA GLY A 179 -4.13 -6.94 -5.85
C GLY A 179 -5.48 -7.48 -5.40
N VAL A 180 -6.01 -6.97 -4.29
CA VAL A 180 -7.32 -7.41 -3.76
C VAL A 180 -8.38 -6.36 -4.10
N PRO A 181 -9.54 -6.76 -4.66
CA PRO A 181 -10.69 -5.88 -4.86
C PRO A 181 -11.22 -5.32 -3.54
N PHE A 182 -12.23 -4.45 -3.63
CA PHE A 182 -12.82 -3.86 -2.45
C PHE A 182 -13.30 -4.90 -1.44
N HIS A 183 -12.91 -4.67 -0.20
CA HIS A 183 -13.30 -5.42 0.99
C HIS A 183 -13.08 -4.54 2.22
N TRP A 184 -13.44 -5.03 3.41
CA TRP A 184 -13.17 -4.35 4.66
C TRP A 184 -12.93 -5.36 5.77
N HIS A 185 -12.25 -4.91 6.82
CA HIS A 185 -12.02 -5.64 8.07
C HIS A 185 -11.62 -4.63 9.15
N GLY A 186 -11.03 -5.11 10.25
CA GLY A 186 -10.47 -4.28 11.32
C GLY A 186 -9.42 -3.27 10.82
N PRO A 187 -9.03 -2.29 11.66
CA PRO A 187 -8.05 -1.29 11.29
C PRO A 187 -6.67 -1.92 11.06
N GLY A 188 -5.82 -1.23 10.31
CA GLY A 188 -4.47 -1.72 10.07
C GLY A 188 -3.54 -0.73 9.41
N TYR A 189 -2.28 -1.13 9.38
CA TYR A 189 -1.21 -0.45 8.67
C TYR A 189 -0.77 -1.27 7.45
N SER A 190 -0.32 -0.59 6.39
CA SER A 190 0.34 -1.23 5.25
C SER A 190 1.62 -0.49 4.87
N GLU A 191 2.70 -1.25 4.73
CA GLU A 191 4.02 -0.78 4.31
C GLU A 191 4.47 -1.53 3.05
N VAL A 192 5.06 -0.78 2.11
CA VAL A 192 5.74 -1.36 0.95
C VAL A 192 7.24 -1.35 1.23
N ILE A 193 7.89 -2.50 1.04
CA ILE A 193 9.32 -2.69 1.27
C ILE A 193 10.10 -2.54 -0.05
N TYR A 194 9.54 -3.11 -1.12
CA TYR A 194 9.99 -2.97 -2.50
C TYR A 194 8.77 -2.83 -3.42
N GLY A 195 8.93 -2.07 -4.52
CA GLY A 195 7.86 -1.81 -5.48
C GLY A 195 6.96 -0.64 -5.06
N ARG A 196 5.78 -0.55 -5.68
CA ARG A 196 4.76 0.48 -5.44
C ARG A 196 3.38 -0.16 -5.38
N LYS A 197 2.53 0.32 -4.47
CA LYS A 197 1.16 -0.18 -4.30
C LYS A 197 0.16 0.97 -4.27
N ARG A 198 -0.78 0.97 -5.21
CA ARG A 198 -1.90 1.91 -5.22
C ARG A 198 -3.03 1.38 -4.35
N TRP A 199 -3.57 2.26 -3.52
CA TRP A 199 -4.71 2.00 -2.65
C TRP A 199 -5.89 2.86 -3.08
N PHE A 200 -7.08 2.29 -2.93
CA PHE A 200 -8.37 2.96 -3.15
C PHE A 200 -9.23 2.72 -1.92
N LEU A 201 -9.79 3.75 -1.32
CA LEU A 201 -10.54 3.67 -0.08
C LEU A 201 -11.86 4.44 -0.14
N TYR A 202 -12.89 3.87 0.48
CA TYR A 202 -14.17 4.53 0.73
C TYR A 202 -14.54 4.45 2.22
N PRO A 203 -15.23 5.47 2.75
CA PRO A 203 -15.82 5.40 4.09
C PRO A 203 -16.73 4.17 4.26
N PRO A 204 -16.92 3.67 5.50
CA PRO A 204 -17.74 2.47 5.74
C PRO A 204 -19.16 2.53 5.19
N ASP A 205 -19.77 3.73 5.20
CA ASP A 205 -21.15 3.98 4.77
C ASP A 205 -21.29 4.20 3.25
N GLU A 206 -20.18 4.21 2.51
CA GLU A 206 -20.12 4.46 1.07
C GLU A 206 -19.61 3.21 0.34
N ALA A 207 -20.43 2.16 0.30
CA ALA A 207 -20.06 0.92 -0.36
C ALA A 207 -19.80 1.15 -1.86
N PRO A 208 -18.60 0.80 -2.38
CA PRO A 208 -18.30 0.97 -3.79
C PRO A 208 -19.04 -0.06 -4.65
N GLU A 209 -19.27 0.29 -5.92
CA GLU A 209 -19.74 -0.67 -6.92
C GLU A 209 -18.54 -1.43 -7.52
N PHE A 210 -18.53 -2.75 -7.34
CA PHE A 210 -17.49 -3.64 -7.88
C PHE A 210 -18.00 -5.08 -7.96
N HIS A 211 -17.30 -5.93 -8.71
CA HIS A 211 -17.56 -7.36 -8.76
C HIS A 211 -16.48 -8.12 -7.95
N PRO A 212 -16.83 -8.93 -6.94
CA PRO A 212 -15.87 -9.49 -5.98
C PRO A 212 -14.87 -10.48 -6.58
N ASN A 213 -15.15 -11.04 -7.77
CA ASN A 213 -14.23 -11.94 -8.49
C ASN A 213 -13.41 -11.24 -9.59
N HIS A 214 -13.71 -9.99 -9.93
CA HIS A 214 -12.89 -9.24 -10.89
C HIS A 214 -11.64 -8.72 -10.19
N THR A 215 -10.57 -8.50 -10.94
CA THR A 215 -9.33 -7.92 -10.39
C THR A 215 -9.50 -6.42 -10.16
N THR A 216 -8.72 -5.86 -9.21
CA THR A 216 -8.60 -4.40 -9.07
C THR A 216 -8.11 -3.77 -10.38
N LEU A 217 -7.20 -4.44 -11.10
CA LEU A 217 -6.73 -3.99 -12.41
C LEU A 217 -7.87 -3.81 -13.44
N SER A 218 -8.80 -4.78 -13.49
CA SER A 218 -9.99 -4.71 -14.34
C SER A 218 -10.89 -3.55 -13.92
N TRP A 219 -11.13 -3.38 -12.62
CA TRP A 219 -11.92 -2.25 -12.10
C TRP A 219 -11.28 -0.89 -12.42
N VAL A 220 -9.97 -0.73 -12.24
CA VAL A 220 -9.24 0.50 -12.58
C VAL A 220 -9.27 0.77 -14.09
N SER A 221 -9.23 -0.27 -14.92
CA SER A 221 -9.21 -0.10 -16.38
C SER A 221 -10.59 0.18 -16.97
N LEU A 222 -11.66 -0.37 -16.38
CA LEU A 222 -13.00 -0.41 -16.99
C LEU A 222 -14.05 0.41 -16.23
N SER A 223 -13.94 0.49 -14.90
CA SER A 223 -14.94 1.14 -14.04
C SER A 223 -14.49 2.52 -13.59
N TYR A 224 -13.29 2.62 -13.03
CA TYR A 224 -12.72 3.87 -12.49
C TYR A 224 -12.76 5.07 -13.47
N PRO A 225 -12.45 4.95 -14.78
CA PRO A 225 -12.47 6.08 -15.71
C PRO A 225 -13.88 6.64 -15.95
N ASN A 226 -14.92 5.87 -15.63
CA ASN A 226 -16.32 6.24 -15.81
C ASN A 226 -16.98 6.77 -14.51
N LEU A 227 -16.24 6.87 -13.41
CA LEU A 227 -16.76 7.41 -12.16
C LEU A 227 -16.90 8.93 -12.23
N GLU A 228 -18.04 9.43 -11.77
CA GLU A 228 -18.22 10.86 -11.49
C GLU A 228 -17.26 11.29 -10.37
N LEU A 229 -16.87 12.58 -10.35
CA LEU A 229 -15.89 13.09 -9.38
C LEU A 229 -16.27 12.77 -7.93
N HIS A 230 -17.55 12.86 -7.58
CA HIS A 230 -18.07 12.59 -6.24
C HIS A 230 -18.14 11.09 -5.89
N GLN A 231 -17.96 10.20 -6.87
CA GLN A 231 -17.91 8.75 -6.69
C GLN A 231 -16.48 8.22 -6.65
N ARG A 232 -15.47 9.08 -6.88
CA ARG A 232 -14.07 8.66 -6.87
C ARG A 232 -13.60 8.34 -5.45
N PRO A 233 -12.74 7.32 -5.29
CA PRO A 233 -12.22 6.93 -3.99
C PRO A 233 -11.22 7.96 -3.45
N LEU A 234 -10.96 7.88 -2.14
CA LEU A 234 -9.65 8.30 -1.65
C LEU A 234 -8.59 7.35 -2.23
N GLU A 235 -7.52 7.86 -2.77
CA GLU A 235 -6.48 7.06 -3.37
C GLU A 235 -5.10 7.67 -3.19
N CYS A 236 -4.10 6.79 -3.18
CA CYS A 236 -2.71 7.16 -3.31
C CYS A 236 -1.88 5.92 -3.64
N THR A 237 -0.76 6.13 -4.33
CA THR A 237 0.29 5.12 -4.48
C THR A 237 1.33 5.28 -3.38
N ILE A 238 1.44 4.26 -2.52
CA ILE A 238 2.44 4.20 -1.45
C ILE A 238 3.72 3.50 -1.91
N ARG A 239 4.85 3.96 -1.36
CA ARG A 239 6.22 3.56 -1.71
C ARG A 239 7.04 3.18 -0.48
N PRO A 240 8.26 2.62 -0.65
CA PRO A 240 9.16 2.38 0.46
C PRO A 240 9.40 3.63 1.32
N GLY A 241 9.19 3.48 2.63
CA GLY A 241 9.29 4.56 3.61
C GLY A 241 7.96 5.25 3.95
N GLU A 242 6.88 4.87 3.28
CA GLU A 242 5.52 5.35 3.55
C GLU A 242 4.68 4.24 4.19
N VAL A 243 3.89 4.61 5.21
CA VAL A 243 2.97 3.71 5.91
C VAL A 243 1.55 4.22 5.74
N LEU A 244 0.67 3.46 5.09
CA LEU A 244 -0.76 3.76 5.08
C LEU A 244 -1.41 3.23 6.35
N TYR A 245 -2.18 4.05 7.05
CA TYR A 245 -3.16 3.62 8.04
C TYR A 245 -4.57 3.68 7.45
N PHE A 246 -5.38 2.65 7.69
CA PHE A 246 -6.81 2.63 7.40
C PHE A 246 -7.62 2.27 8.66
N PRO A 247 -8.70 3.02 8.97
CA PRO A 247 -9.53 2.73 10.15
C PRO A 247 -10.43 1.50 9.98
N ASP A 248 -11.07 1.09 11.07
CA ASP A 248 -12.04 -0.01 11.08
C ASP A 248 -13.13 0.15 10.00
N ARG A 249 -13.45 -0.95 9.31
CA ARG A 249 -14.51 -1.05 8.29
C ARG A 249 -14.37 -0.17 7.05
N TRP A 250 -13.27 0.54 6.88
CA TRP A 250 -13.03 1.27 5.63
C TRP A 250 -12.94 0.28 4.46
N TRP A 251 -13.75 0.51 3.43
CA TRP A 251 -13.64 -0.24 2.18
C TRP A 251 -12.30 0.08 1.55
N HIS A 252 -11.56 -0.94 1.13
CA HIS A 252 -10.30 -0.74 0.46
C HIS A 252 -10.02 -1.79 -0.61
N ALA A 253 -9.44 -1.33 -1.72
CA ALA A 253 -8.86 -2.15 -2.78
C ALA A 253 -7.38 -1.80 -2.97
N THR A 254 -6.61 -2.77 -3.45
CA THR A 254 -5.18 -2.62 -3.68
C THR A 254 -4.79 -3.03 -5.10
N LEU A 255 -3.77 -2.37 -5.64
CA LEU A 255 -3.14 -2.69 -6.91
C LEU A 255 -1.62 -2.56 -6.79
N ASN A 256 -0.90 -3.67 -6.94
CA ASN A 256 0.55 -3.65 -7.04
C ASN A 256 0.93 -3.11 -8.42
N LEU A 257 1.65 -1.99 -8.47
CA LEU A 257 2.09 -1.42 -9.74
C LEU A 257 3.33 -2.14 -10.24
N ASP A 258 4.23 -2.54 -9.34
CA ASP A 258 5.42 -3.35 -9.61
C ASP A 258 5.37 -4.71 -8.92
N THR A 259 6.41 -5.53 -9.13
CA THR A 259 6.67 -6.63 -8.20
C THR A 259 6.87 -6.04 -6.81
N SER A 260 5.93 -6.31 -5.92
CA SER A 260 5.83 -5.62 -4.65
C SER A 260 6.08 -6.59 -3.51
N VAL A 261 7.00 -6.24 -2.62
CA VAL A 261 7.20 -6.87 -1.32
C VAL A 261 6.61 -5.94 -0.27
N PHE A 262 5.73 -6.45 0.57
CA PHE A 262 4.98 -5.62 1.49
C PHE A 262 4.61 -6.37 2.76
N ILE A 263 4.27 -5.60 3.78
CA ILE A 263 3.80 -6.13 5.05
C ILE A 263 2.63 -5.28 5.55
N SER A 264 1.60 -5.93 6.04
CA SER A 264 0.49 -5.29 6.72
C SER A 264 0.51 -5.67 8.20
N THR A 265 0.14 -4.72 9.05
CA THR A 265 -0.10 -4.95 10.48
C THR A 265 -1.58 -4.75 10.75
N PHE A 266 -2.33 -5.84 10.89
CA PHE A 266 -3.74 -5.81 11.28
C PHE A 266 -3.85 -5.64 12.79
N LEU A 267 -4.86 -4.88 13.23
CA LEU A 267 -5.08 -4.56 14.64
C LEU A 267 -6.43 -5.15 15.03
N GLY A 268 -6.40 -6.11 15.96
CA GLY A 268 -7.59 -6.84 16.41
C GLY A 268 -7.47 -7.43 17.80
#